data_AF-A0A916WNF1-F1
#
_entry.id   AF-A0A916WNF1-F1
#
_cell.length_a   1.000
_cell.length_b   1.000
_cell.length_c   1.000
_cell.angle_alpha   90.00
_cell.angle_beta   90.00
_cell.angle_gamma   90.00
#
_symmetry.space_group_name_H-M   'P 1'
#
loop_
_entity.id
_entity.type
_entity.pdbx_description
1 polymer ?
#
loop_
_entity_poly.entity_id
_entity_poly.type
_entity_poly.pdbx_seq_one_letter_code
_entity_poly.pdbx_strand_id
1 'polypeptide(L)'
;MRGCEFAFEHWAPAGAAQCDIDRGVAFYTSATFDPGQKPGVHSAGDNAWAGYTDAGDLAVYAAGNNRAAVQRVLSSARKDDRSAR
;
A
#
# COMPACT_ATOMS: atom_id res chain seq x y z
N MET A 1 0.62 24.88 -7.47
CA MET A 1 1.33 23.60 -7.62
C MET A 1 0.26 22.52 -7.56
N ARG A 2 -0.41 22.27 -8.69
CA ARG A 2 -0.24 21.11 -9.60
C ARG A 2 -0.37 19.80 -8.83
N GLY A 3 -1.50 19.11 -9.05
CA GLY A 3 -1.92 17.90 -8.35
C GLY A 3 -0.92 16.76 -8.46
N CYS A 4 -1.18 15.71 -7.68
CA CYS A 4 -0.32 14.54 -7.61
C CYS A 4 -0.03 13.96 -9.00
N GLU A 5 1.18 13.42 -9.18
CA GLU A 5 1.60 12.74 -10.42
C GLU A 5 0.62 11.63 -10.81
N PHE A 6 0.00 11.02 -9.80
CA PHE A 6 -1.09 10.05 -9.95
C PHE A 6 -2.26 10.45 -9.05
N ALA A 7 -3.49 10.32 -9.58
CA ALA A 7 -4.71 10.46 -8.79
C ALA A 7 -5.19 9.07 -8.37
N PHE A 8 -4.99 8.73 -7.10
CA PHE A 8 -5.51 7.50 -6.49
C PHE A 8 -6.13 7.82 -5.12
N GLU A 9 -6.99 6.92 -4.65
CA GLU A 9 -7.53 7.02 -3.30
C GLU A 9 -6.41 6.73 -2.29
N HIS A 10 -6.12 7.71 -1.44
CA HIS A 10 -5.03 7.67 -0.45
C HIS A 10 -5.55 8.04 0.93
N TRP A 11 -5.31 7.14 1.88
CA TRP A 11 -5.68 7.30 3.28
C TRP A 11 -4.42 7.49 4.11
N ALA A 12 -4.19 8.71 4.60
CA ALA A 12 -2.97 9.07 5.32
C ALA A 12 -3.26 9.70 6.70
N PRO A 13 -2.29 9.66 7.63
CA PRO A 13 -2.40 10.40 8.89
C PRO A 13 -2.58 11.91 8.66
N ALA A 14 -3.20 12.58 9.64
CA ALA A 14 -3.35 14.04 9.61
C ALA A 14 -1.98 14.73 9.43
N GLY A 15 -1.92 15.69 8.51
CA GLY A 15 -0.69 16.43 8.19
C GLY A 15 0.21 15.77 7.14
N ALA A 16 -0.09 14.56 6.67
CA ALA A 16 0.55 14.01 5.48
C ALA A 16 0.16 14.84 4.24
N ALA A 17 1.12 15.07 3.36
CA ALA A 17 0.83 15.72 2.09
C ALA A 17 -0.04 14.79 1.23
N GLN A 18 -0.95 15.36 0.44
CA GLN A 18 -1.88 14.59 -0.42
C GLN A 18 -1.17 13.62 -1.40
N CYS A 19 0.10 13.88 -1.71
CA CYS A 19 0.89 13.07 -2.63
C CYS A 19 2.01 12.28 -1.93
N ASP A 20 2.01 12.20 -0.60
CA ASP A 20 3.01 11.47 0.19
C ASP A 20 2.65 9.98 0.25
N ILE A 21 3.09 9.23 -0.76
CA ILE A 21 2.93 7.77 -0.85
C ILE A 21 3.69 7.05 0.27
N ASP A 22 4.74 7.64 0.86
CA ASP A 22 5.57 6.99 1.87
C ASP A 22 4.87 6.84 3.23
N ARG A 23 3.63 7.36 3.35
CA ARG A 23 2.81 7.26 4.56
C ARG A 23 1.35 6.99 4.22
N GLY A 24 0.80 5.93 4.80
CA GLY A 24 -0.62 5.61 4.71
C GLY A 24 -0.91 4.44 3.75
N VAL A 25 -2.09 4.46 3.14
CA VAL A 25 -2.62 3.35 2.33
C VAL A 25 -3.13 3.88 0.99
N ALA A 26 -2.71 3.24 -0.10
CA ALA A 26 -3.14 3.57 -1.46
C ALA A 26 -3.69 2.33 -2.18
N PHE A 27 -4.62 2.55 -3.09
CA PHE A 27 -5.25 1.52 -3.91
C PHE A 27 -4.92 1.73 -5.39
N TYR A 28 -4.30 0.74 -6.02
CA TYR A 28 -3.93 0.76 -7.43
C TYR A 28 -4.70 -0.32 -8.18
N THR A 29 -4.98 -0.11 -9.47
CA THR A 29 -5.30 -1.23 -10.36
C THR A 29 -4.08 -2.15 -10.44
N SER A 30 -4.24 -3.46 -10.24
CA SER A 30 -3.10 -4.39 -10.08
C SER A 30 -2.07 -4.33 -11.24
N ALA A 31 -2.50 -3.98 -12.45
CA ALA A 31 -1.67 -3.84 -13.64
C ALA A 31 -0.66 -2.67 -13.61
N THR A 32 -0.78 -1.71 -12.68
CA THR A 32 0.09 -0.53 -12.62
C THR A 32 1.19 -0.62 -11.56
N PHE A 33 1.24 -1.69 -10.77
CA PHE A 33 2.25 -1.89 -9.73
C PHE A 33 3.46 -2.64 -10.30
N ASP A 34 4.69 -2.21 -9.98
CA ASP A 34 5.92 -2.85 -10.48
C ASP A 34 6.02 -4.31 -9.98
N PRO A 35 5.90 -5.32 -10.87
CA PRO A 35 5.94 -6.73 -10.49
C PRO A 35 7.33 -7.21 -10.04
N GLY A 36 8.37 -6.36 -10.11
CA GLY A 36 9.72 -6.68 -9.63
C GLY A 36 9.80 -6.85 -8.11
N GLN A 37 8.91 -6.20 -7.35
CA GLN A 37 8.74 -6.42 -5.91
C GLN A 37 7.63 -7.48 -5.73
N LYS A 38 7.89 -8.57 -5.02
CA LYS A 38 6.84 -9.57 -4.72
C LYS A 38 5.87 -9.03 -3.64
N PRO A 39 4.61 -9.52 -3.57
CA PRO A 39 3.68 -9.12 -2.52
C PRO A 39 4.27 -9.37 -1.12
N GLY A 40 4.07 -8.42 -0.21
CA GLY A 40 4.61 -8.46 1.14
C GLY A 40 5.28 -7.16 1.59
N VAL A 41 5.76 -7.17 2.83
CA VAL A 41 6.39 -6.03 3.50
C VAL A 41 7.89 -6.07 3.30
N HIS A 42 8.47 -4.97 2.85
CA HIS A 42 9.91 -4.77 2.65
C HIS A 42 10.37 -3.46 3.30
N SER A 43 11.68 -3.36 3.54
CA SER A 43 12.31 -2.11 4.02
C SER A 43 12.31 -1.09 2.88
N ALA A 44 11.89 0.14 3.17
CA ALA A 44 11.83 1.24 2.21
C ALA A 44 12.97 2.26 2.38
N GLY A 45 13.95 1.98 3.27
CA GLY A 45 14.98 2.94 3.67
C GLY A 45 14.55 3.76 4.91
N ASP A 46 15.47 4.53 5.51
CA ASP A 46 15.21 5.50 6.60
C ASP A 46 14.23 5.07 7.71
N ASN A 47 14.35 3.83 8.20
CA ASN A 47 13.46 3.24 9.20
C ASN A 47 11.97 3.15 8.77
N ALA A 48 11.71 3.19 7.47
CA ALA A 48 10.41 3.04 6.86
C ALA A 48 10.21 1.63 6.31
N TRP A 49 8.94 1.25 6.27
CA TRP A 49 8.45 -0.02 5.75
C TRP A 49 7.39 0.29 4.71
N ALA A 50 7.46 -0.43 3.60
CA ALA A 50 6.47 -0.38 2.56
C ALA A 50 6.10 -1.80 2.16
N GLY A 51 5.00 -1.94 1.44
CA GLY A 51 4.62 -3.22 0.90
C GLY A 51 3.29 -3.14 0.21
N TYR A 52 2.95 -4.23 -0.45
CA TYR A 52 1.66 -4.34 -1.08
C TYR A 52 1.10 -5.75 -0.97
N THR A 53 -0.19 -5.87 -1.22
CA THR A 53 -0.89 -7.14 -1.40
C THR A 53 -1.96 -6.99 -2.46
N ASP A 54 -2.33 -8.10 -3.08
CA ASP A 54 -3.48 -8.13 -3.99
C ASP A 54 -4.79 -8.26 -3.19
N ALA A 55 -5.82 -7.57 -3.68
CA ALA A 55 -7.18 -7.53 -3.16
C ALA A 55 -8.19 -7.59 -4.32
N GLY A 56 -8.32 -8.76 -4.95
CA GLY A 56 -9.07 -8.90 -6.20
C GLY A 56 -8.32 -8.25 -7.36
N ASP A 57 -8.97 -7.31 -8.05
CA ASP A 57 -8.38 -6.60 -9.20
C ASP A 57 -7.52 -5.39 -8.79
N LEU A 58 -7.39 -5.15 -7.48
CA LEU A 58 -6.63 -4.04 -6.90
C LEU A 58 -5.35 -4.55 -6.23
N ALA A 59 -4.30 -3.72 -6.28
CA ALA A 59 -3.16 -3.79 -5.38
C ALA A 59 -3.33 -2.76 -4.27
N VAL A 60 -3.27 -3.22 -3.01
CA VAL A 60 -3.27 -2.36 -1.82
C VAL A 60 -1.84 -2.16 -1.39
N TYR A 61 -1.38 -0.92 -1.40
CA TYR A 61 -0.07 -0.51 -0.91
C TYR A 61 -0.20 0.14 0.46
N ALA A 62 0.74 -0.15 1.34
CA ALA A 62 0.82 0.51 2.63
C ALA A 62 2.26 0.88 2.96
N ALA A 63 2.45 2.07 3.53
CA ALA A 63 3.75 2.56 3.97
C ALA A 63 3.70 3.25 5.34
N GLY A 64 4.79 3.15 6.09
CA GLY A 64 4.95 3.80 7.38
C GLY A 64 6.18 3.36 8.15
N ASN A 65 6.41 3.93 9.33
CA ASN A 65 7.59 3.67 10.17
C ASN A 65 7.47 2.43 11.08
N ASN A 66 6.33 1.74 11.07
CA ASN A 66 6.08 0.57 11.89
C ASN A 66 5.75 -0.64 11.03
N ARG A 67 6.72 -1.57 10.92
CA ARG A 67 6.59 -2.82 10.16
C ARG A 67 5.33 -3.60 10.50
N ALA A 68 5.02 -3.73 11.79
CA ALA A 68 3.90 -4.53 12.24
C ALA A 68 2.55 -3.90 11.88
N ALA A 69 2.48 -2.56 11.90
CA ALA A 69 1.30 -1.83 11.45
C ALA A 69 1.09 -2.01 9.94
N VAL A 70 2.14 -1.81 9.13
CA VAL A 70 2.10 -2.03 7.67
C VAL A 70 1.66 -3.48 7.37
N GLN A 71 2.26 -4.46 8.04
CA GLN A 71 1.89 -5.86 7.86
C GLN A 71 0.42 -6.14 8.22
N ARG A 72 -0.09 -5.54 9.31
CA ARG A 72 -1.49 -5.73 9.74
C ARG A 72 -2.48 -5.16 8.72
N VAL A 73 -2.19 -3.98 8.17
CA VAL A 73 -3.01 -3.36 7.12
C VAL A 73 -3.05 -4.25 5.89
N LEU A 74 -1.89 -4.69 5.38
CA LEU A 74 -1.85 -5.56 4.21
C LEU A 74 -2.56 -6.90 4.47
N SER A 75 -2.40 -7.49 5.66
CA SER A 75 -3.12 -8.71 6.02
C SER A 75 -4.64 -8.52 6.06
N SER A 76 -5.13 -7.35 6.46
CA SER A 76 -6.58 -7.06 6.44
C SER A 76 -7.16 -6.86 5.03
N ALA A 77 -6.32 -6.49 4.06
CA ALA A 77 -6.73 -6.27 2.68
C ALA A 77 -6.70 -7.55 1.82
N ARG A 78 -5.94 -8.56 2.26
CA ARG A 78 -5.89 -9.85 1.57
C ARG A 78 -7.27 -10.47 1.52
N LYS A 79 -7.72 -10.82 0.32
CA LYS A 79 -8.82 -11.79 0.21
C LYS A 79 -8.31 -13.12 0.76
N ASP A 80 -8.90 -13.58 1.85
CA ASP A 80 -8.78 -14.99 2.23
C ASP A 80 -9.35 -15.82 1.08
N ASP A 81 -8.58 -16.79 0.60
CA ASP A 81 -9.00 -17.81 -0.36
C ASP A 81 -10.03 -18.81 0.25
N ARG A 82 -10.81 -18.34 1.22
CA ARG A 82 -11.85 -19.11 1.96
C ARG A 82 -13.24 -18.99 1.34
N SER A 83 -13.39 -18.27 0.23
CA SER A 83 -14.68 -18.19 -0.50
C SER A 83 -14.84 -19.30 -1.55
N ALA A 84 -13.91 -20.27 -1.61
CA ALA A 84 -13.92 -21.37 -2.59
C ALA A 84 -14.16 -22.76 -1.99
N ARG A 85 -14.78 -22.86 -0.80
CA ARG A 85 -15.19 -24.15 -0.20
C ARG A 85 -16.63 -24.15 0.26
#